data_AF-A0A8S4QG50-F1
#
_entry.id   AF-A0A8S4QG50-F1
#
_cell.length_a   1.000
_cell.length_b   1.000
_cell.length_c   1.000
_cell.angle_alpha   90.00
_cell.angle_beta   90.00
_cell.angle_gamma   90.00
#
_symmetry.space_group_name_H-M   'P 1'
#
loop_
_entity.id
_entity.type
_entity.pdbx_description
1 polymer ?
#
loop_
_entity_poly.entity_id
_entity_poly.type
_entity_poly.pdbx_seq_one_letter_code
_entity_poly.pdbx_strand_id
1 'polypeptide(L)'
;MGDCTPLSQLISSNALKLLANTSEYGDGDVASLQCLSGYDLKGPDVVTCVLGRWSPSLPSCTAKRSPSGLSTDQTVIIVICAIASLIALIVILAMCVICCKKSKDEDPTPPEKPEP
;
A
#
# COMPACT_ATOMS: atom_id res chain seq x y z
N MET A 1 32.42 20.94 32.49
CA MET A 1 31.69 19.74 32.03
C MET A 1 30.40 20.25 31.41
N GLY A 2 30.11 19.87 30.16
CA GLY A 2 28.93 20.36 29.46
C GLY A 2 27.88 19.26 29.43
N ASP A 3 26.71 19.52 29.99
CA ASP A 3 25.59 18.58 29.98
C ASP A 3 24.84 18.70 28.65
N CYS A 4 24.39 17.57 28.11
CA CYS A 4 23.59 17.57 26.89
C CYS A 4 22.13 17.90 27.17
N THR A 5 21.48 18.54 26.21
CA THR A 5 20.03 18.78 26.30
C THR A 5 19.25 17.47 26.30
N PRO A 6 18.18 17.37 27.10
CA PRO A 6 17.38 16.15 27.16
C PRO A 6 16.70 15.91 25.81
N LEU A 7 16.91 14.72 25.25
CA LEU A 7 16.34 14.32 23.97
C LEU A 7 14.82 14.33 23.97
N SER A 8 14.18 14.25 25.15
CA SER A 8 12.72 14.21 25.39
C SER A 8 11.91 15.27 24.63
N GLN A 9 12.48 16.46 24.38
CA GLN A 9 11.80 17.54 23.66
C GLN A 9 11.93 17.45 22.13
N LEU A 10 12.94 16.74 21.63
CA LEU A 10 13.24 16.60 20.18
C LEU A 10 12.57 15.37 19.56
N ILE A 11 12.19 14.40 20.39
CA ILE A 11 11.57 13.14 19.97
C ILE A 11 10.14 13.34 19.45
N SER A 12 9.40 14.32 20.01
CA SER A 12 7.99 14.56 19.70
C SER A 12 7.76 15.05 18.26
N SER A 13 8.70 15.81 17.69
CA SER A 13 8.55 16.43 16.37
C SER A 13 9.07 15.59 15.20
N ASN A 14 9.93 14.59 15.45
CA ASN A 14 10.66 13.87 14.40
C ASN A 14 10.29 12.37 14.28
N ALA A 15 9.14 11.94 14.83
CA ALA A 15 8.73 10.54 14.87
C ALA A 15 9.80 9.58 15.42
N LEU A 16 10.69 10.11 16.26
CA LEU A 16 11.70 9.34 16.96
C LEU A 16 11.08 8.76 18.24
N LYS A 17 11.72 7.75 18.79
CA LYS A 17 11.44 7.10 20.05
C LYS A 17 12.76 6.82 20.72
N LEU A 18 12.88 7.24 21.97
CA LEU A 18 14.06 7.02 22.78
C LEU A 18 13.93 5.66 23.47
N LEU A 19 14.95 4.81 23.34
CA LEU A 19 14.94 3.48 23.95
C LEU A 19 15.40 3.50 25.41
N ALA A 20 16.21 4.49 25.79
CA ALA A 20 16.63 4.73 27.17
C ALA A 20 16.42 6.21 27.47
N ASN A 21 15.48 6.53 28.37
CA ASN A 21 15.29 7.90 28.85
C ASN A 21 16.01 8.06 30.18
N THR A 22 17.00 8.94 30.23
CA THR A 22 17.50 9.53 31.46
C THR A 22 17.14 11.02 31.46
N SER A 23 16.85 11.56 32.64
CA SER A 23 16.51 12.98 32.83
C SER A 23 17.74 13.89 32.76
N GLU A 24 18.93 13.32 32.93
CA GLU A 24 20.23 13.98 32.85
C GLU A 24 21.13 13.17 31.91
N TYR A 25 21.81 13.87 31.01
CA TYR A 25 22.84 13.31 30.13
C TYR A 25 24.14 14.08 30.34
N GLY A 26 25.11 13.41 30.94
CA GLY A 26 26.47 13.90 31.10
C GLY A 26 27.32 13.61 29.86
N ASP A 27 28.51 14.21 29.84
CA ASP A 27 29.53 13.90 28.85
C ASP A 27 29.89 12.40 28.87
N GLY A 28 29.85 11.76 27.71
CA GLY A 28 30.05 10.32 27.54
C GLY A 28 28.75 9.49 27.54
N ASP A 29 27.61 10.06 27.90
CA ASP A 29 26.35 9.31 27.91
C ASP A 29 25.87 8.97 26.50
N VAL A 30 25.21 7.81 26.39
CA VAL A 30 24.77 7.25 25.11
C VAL A 30 23.25 7.13 25.09
N ALA A 31 22.65 7.55 23.98
CA ALA A 31 21.23 7.43 23.74
C ALA A 31 20.94 6.65 22.46
N SER A 32 20.03 5.68 22.56
CA SER A 32 19.54 4.90 21.42
C SER A 32 18.19 5.43 20.94
N LEU A 33 18.10 5.61 19.63
CA LEU A 33 17.01 6.25 18.91
C LEU A 33 16.42 5.28 17.90
N GLN A 34 15.09 5.22 17.88
CA GLN A 34 14.33 4.38 16.95
C GLN A 34 13.20 5.20 16.34
N CYS A 35 12.79 4.92 15.11
CA CYS A 35 11.61 5.56 14.54
C CYS A 35 10.31 4.86 14.97
N LEU A 36 9.22 5.62 15.00
CA LEU A 36 7.87 5.07 15.17
C LEU A 36 7.53 4.07 14.06
N SER A 37 6.57 3.18 14.33
CA SER A 37 6.05 2.24 13.35
C SER A 37 5.59 2.98 12.09
N GLY A 38 5.98 2.46 10.92
CA GLY A 38 5.70 3.12 9.64
C GLY A 38 6.71 4.18 9.22
N TYR A 39 7.82 4.36 9.94
CA TYR A 39 8.95 5.21 9.54
C TYR A 39 10.27 4.42 9.49
N ASP A 40 11.12 4.71 8.51
CA ASP A 40 12.50 4.22 8.41
C ASP A 40 13.48 5.26 8.96
N LEU A 41 14.43 4.78 9.78
CA LEU A 41 15.50 5.58 10.34
C LEU A 41 16.56 5.88 9.27
N LYS A 42 16.90 7.16 9.13
CA LYS A 42 17.98 7.66 8.27
C LYS A 42 19.04 8.31 9.12
N GLY A 43 20.23 7.70 9.15
CA GLY A 43 21.35 8.14 9.97
C GLY A 43 21.59 7.21 11.16
N PRO A 44 22.30 7.69 12.19
CA PRO A 44 22.75 6.88 13.31
C PRO A 44 21.60 6.56 14.27
N ASP A 45 21.47 5.30 14.68
CA ASP A 45 20.53 4.86 15.72
C ASP A 45 21.05 5.08 17.14
N VAL A 46 22.33 5.43 17.27
CA VAL A 46 22.98 5.71 18.55
C VAL A 46 23.74 7.03 18.47
N VAL A 47 23.55 7.87 19.49
CA VAL A 47 24.25 9.15 19.65
C VAL A 47 24.89 9.23 21.03
N THR A 48 26.01 9.93 21.12
CA THR A 48 26.78 10.13 22.35
C THR A 48 26.83 11.61 22.70
N CYS A 49 26.69 11.94 23.97
CA CYS A 49 26.91 13.28 24.46
C CYS A 49 28.43 13.57 24.51
N VAL A 50 28.90 14.50 23.70
CA VAL A 50 30.31 14.90 23.65
C VAL A 50 30.38 16.42 23.73
N LEU A 51 31.02 16.93 24.77
CA LEU A 51 31.18 18.35 25.08
C LEU A 51 29.84 19.12 25.12
N GLY A 52 28.81 18.50 25.70
CA GLY A 52 27.46 19.08 25.80
C GLY A 52 26.67 19.08 24.48
N ARG A 53 27.10 18.32 23.47
CA ARG A 53 26.39 18.15 22.20
C ARG A 53 26.24 16.69 21.83
N TRP A 54 25.10 16.35 21.24
CA TRP A 54 24.88 15.03 20.68
C TRP A 54 25.70 14.84 19.41
N SER A 55 26.51 13.78 19.39
CA SER A 55 27.38 13.40 18.28
C SER A 55 27.34 11.88 18.08
N PRO A 56 27.18 11.38 16.84
CA PRO A 56 26.90 12.12 15.60
C PRO A 56 25.54 12.84 15.63
N SER A 57 25.27 13.68 14.62
CA SER A 57 24.01 14.41 14.50
C SER A 57 22.80 13.47 14.55
N LEU A 58 21.68 13.96 15.09
CA LEU A 58 20.46 13.18 15.24
C LEU A 58 19.97 12.59 13.90
N PRO A 59 19.48 11.34 13.90
CA PRO A 59 18.87 10.72 12.73
C PRO A 59 17.54 11.39 12.37
N SER A 60 17.10 11.17 11.14
CA SER A 60 15.77 11.57 10.66
C SER A 60 14.90 10.35 10.39
N CYS A 61 13.62 10.43 10.72
CA CYS A 61 12.65 9.38 10.42
C CYS A 61 11.88 9.75 9.14
N THR A 62 11.97 8.91 8.11
CA THR A 62 11.21 9.08 6.86
C THR A 62 10.06 8.09 6.80
N ALA A 63 8.87 8.49 6.40
CA ALA A 63 7.74 7.58 6.26
C ALA A 63 8.12 6.41 5.33
N LYS A 64 7.94 5.17 5.79
CA LYS A 64 8.12 3.99 4.94
C LYS A 64 7.11 4.11 3.81
N ARG A 65 7.58 3.98 2.57
CA ARG A 65 6.69 3.59 1.46
C ARG A 65 6.30 2.14 1.70
N SER A 66 5.43 1.92 2.66
CA SER A 66 4.84 0.62 2.88
C SER A 66 3.89 0.39 1.71
N PRO A 67 4.02 -0.71 0.94
CA PRO A 67 2.98 -1.13 0.00
C PRO A 67 1.69 -1.60 0.73
N SER A 68 1.54 -1.28 2.03
CA SER A 68 0.38 -1.61 2.85
C SER A 68 -0.90 -0.87 2.45
N GLY A 69 -0.82 0.08 1.53
CA GLY A 69 -1.98 0.42 0.72
C GLY A 69 -1.96 -0.48 -0.50
N LEU A 70 -2.79 -1.53 -0.50
CA LEU A 70 -3.24 -2.19 -1.72
C LEU A 70 -3.53 -1.07 -2.73
N SER A 71 -2.65 -0.93 -3.72
CA SER A 71 -2.73 0.17 -4.68
C SER A 71 -4.10 0.08 -5.34
N THR A 72 -4.99 1.02 -5.02
CA THR A 72 -6.39 1.07 -5.52
C THR A 72 -6.43 0.88 -7.04
N ASP A 73 -5.36 1.30 -7.73
CA ASP A 73 -5.15 1.10 -9.15
C ASP A 73 -5.20 -0.37 -9.62
N GLN A 74 -4.53 -1.29 -8.91
CA GLN A 74 -4.44 -2.68 -9.34
C GLN A 74 -5.71 -3.48 -9.04
N THR A 75 -6.38 -3.21 -7.91
CA THR A 75 -7.65 -3.88 -7.57
C THR A 75 -8.78 -3.43 -8.50
N VAL A 76 -8.82 -2.15 -8.88
CA VAL A 76 -9.84 -1.64 -9.80
C VAL A 76 -9.73 -2.26 -11.19
N ILE A 77 -8.50 -2.38 -11.74
CA ILE A 77 -8.28 -3.00 -13.06
C ILE A 77 -8.73 -4.47 -13.07
N ILE A 78 -8.39 -5.25 -12.04
CA ILE A 78 -8.80 -6.66 -11.93
C ILE A 78 -10.33 -6.81 -11.93
N VAL A 79 -11.02 -5.96 -11.16
CA VAL A 79 -12.49 -5.98 -11.08
C VAL A 79 -13.12 -5.61 -12.42
N ILE A 80 -12.61 -4.58 -13.10
CA ILE A 80 -13.10 -4.17 -14.43
C ILE A 80 -12.92 -5.28 -15.46
N CYS A 81 -11.72 -5.91 -15.51
CA CYS A 81 -11.45 -7.01 -16.43
C CYS A 81 -12.36 -8.22 -16.17
N ALA A 82 -12.62 -8.55 -14.89
CA ALA A 82 -13.53 -9.63 -14.52
C ALA A 82 -14.96 -9.33 -14.96
N ILE A 83 -15.47 -8.12 -14.71
CA ILE A 83 -16.82 -7.70 -15.11
C ILE A 83 -16.96 -7.69 -16.63
N ALA A 84 -16.00 -7.13 -17.36
CA ALA A 84 -16.01 -7.09 -18.81
C ALA A 84 -16.04 -8.51 -19.43
N SER A 85 -15.26 -9.43 -18.86
CA SER A 85 -15.24 -10.83 -19.30
C SER A 85 -16.58 -11.54 -19.04
N LEU A 86 -17.19 -11.30 -17.88
CA LEU A 86 -18.52 -11.85 -17.55
C LEU A 86 -19.60 -11.31 -18.47
N ILE A 87 -19.61 -10.00 -18.74
CA ILE A 87 -20.57 -9.38 -19.67
C ILE A 87 -20.42 -9.98 -21.07
N ALA A 88 -19.19 -10.13 -21.57
CA ALA A 88 -18.93 -10.72 -22.88
C ALA A 88 -19.49 -12.15 -22.97
N LEU A 89 -19.26 -13.00 -21.94
CA LEU A 89 -19.81 -14.35 -21.90
C LEU A 89 -21.35 -14.37 -21.89
N ILE A 90 -21.98 -13.49 -21.11
CA ILE A 90 -23.44 -13.37 -21.06
C ILE A 90 -24.00 -12.97 -22.43
N VAL A 91 -23.36 -12.02 -23.12
CA VAL A 91 -23.77 -11.58 -24.46
C VAL A 91 -23.61 -12.72 -25.48
N ILE A 92 -22.49 -13.46 -25.44
CA ILE A 92 -22.26 -14.61 -26.31
C ILE A 92 -23.34 -15.68 -26.09
N LEU A 93 -23.64 -16.03 -24.84
CA LEU A 93 -24.67 -17.02 -24.51
C LEU A 93 -26.06 -16.55 -24.96
N ALA A 94 -26.39 -15.27 -24.75
CA ALA A 94 -27.66 -14.70 -25.20
C ALA A 94 -27.79 -14.76 -26.73
N MET A 95 -26.73 -14.40 -27.46
CA MET A 95 -26.69 -14.49 -28.92
C MET A 95 -26.84 -15.94 -29.40
N CYS A 96 -26.14 -16.90 -28.79
CA CYS A 96 -26.30 -18.32 -29.11
C CYS A 96 -27.74 -18.78 -28.89
N VAL A 97 -28.37 -18.41 -27.77
CA VAL A 97 -29.77 -18.79 -27.48
C VAL A 97 -30.73 -18.14 -28.48
N ILE A 98 -30.56 -16.86 -28.80
CA ILE A 98 -31.39 -16.15 -29.78
C ILE A 98 -31.25 -16.78 -31.17
N CYS A 99 -30.03 -17.09 -31.60
CA CYS A 99 -29.78 -17.79 -32.87
C CYS A 99 -30.41 -19.19 -32.89
N CYS A 100 -30.25 -19.98 -31.82
CA CYS A 100 -30.86 -21.31 -31.72
C CYS A 100 -32.38 -21.26 -31.67
N LYS A 101 -32.98 -20.22 -31.07
CA LYS A 101 -34.43 -19.99 -31.16
C LYS A 101 -34.84 -19.68 -32.60
N LYS A 102 -34.10 -18.79 -33.29
CA LYS A 102 -34.33 -18.48 -34.71
C LYS A 102 -34.27 -19.72 -35.61
N SER A 103 -33.31 -20.61 -35.40
CA SER A 103 -33.19 -21.87 -36.17
C SER A 103 -34.26 -22.90 -35.85
N LYS A 104 -35.00 -22.77 -34.75
CA LYS A 104 -36.09 -23.67 -34.36
C LYS A 104 -37.47 -23.18 -34.83
N ASP A 105 -37.59 -21.88 -35.16
CA ASP A 105 -38.80 -21.26 -35.70
C ASP A 105 -38.81 -21.22 -37.25
N GLU A 106 -37.68 -21.45 -37.94
CA GLU A 106 -37.65 -21.72 -39.39
C GLU A 106 -37.99 -23.20 -39.66
N ASP A 107 -39.29 -23.48 -39.73
CA ASP A 107 -39.84 -24.70 -40.32
C ASP A 107 -39.46 -24.77 -41.82
N PRO A 108 -38.84 -25.85 -42.32
CA PRO A 108 -38.59 -26.01 -43.75
C PRO A 108 -39.93 -26.26 -44.44
N THR A 109 -40.54 -25.20 -44.98
CA THR A 109 -41.80 -25.31 -45.74
C THR A 109 -41.61 -26.37 -46.84
N PRO A 110 -42.38 -27.47 -46.86
CA PRO A 110 -42.26 -28.47 -47.91
C PRO A 110 -42.67 -27.86 -49.26
N PRO A 111 -42.04 -28.25 -50.38
CA PRO A 111 -42.39 -27.71 -51.68
C PRO A 111 -43.84 -28.06 -52.01
N GLU A 112 -44.68 -27.02 -52.09
CA GLU A 112 -46.07 -27.12 -52.50
C GLU A 112 -46.13 -27.73 -53.91
N LYS A 113 -46.68 -28.94 -54.02
CA LYS A 113 -46.84 -29.64 -55.29
C LYS A 113 -48.02 -29.01 -56.06
N PRO A 114 -47.88 -28.68 -57.36
CA PRO A 114 -49.01 -28.20 -58.16
C PRO A 114 -50.00 -29.34 -58.40
N GLU A 115 -51.26 -29.17 -57.97
CA GLU A 115 -52.37 -30.06 -58.34
C GLU A 115 -53.00 -29.60 -59.69
N PRO A 116 -53.29 -30.54 -60.62
CA PRO A 116 -53.91 -30.28 -61.92
C PRO A 116 -55.44 -30.18 -61.89
#